data_AF-A0A7R6ZYI0-F1
#
_entry.id   AF-A0A7R6ZYI0-F1
#
_cell.length_a   1.000
_cell.length_b   1.000
_cell.length_c   1.000
_cell.angle_alpha   90.00
_cell.angle_beta   90.00
_cell.angle_gamma   90.00
#
_symmetry.space_group_name_H-M   'P 1'
#
loop_
_entity.id
_entity.type
_entity.pdbx_description
1 polymer ?
#
loop_
_entity_poly.entity_id
_entity_poly.type
_entity_poly.pdbx_seq_one_letter_code
_entity_poly.pdbx_strand_id
1 'polypeptide(L)'
;MHPVGFIKLPSSGVDQTLYISLIVFVCFVFFVLLLVLIYKNKTMHSHYKHFHHVLAQRGLDDRTIKRLFKFINKHNYTLELLLSNEQLVHKACQEYGLDEDEVKKKLGYDRKALLEEYMKRMEQMRKRWNRR
;
A
#
# COMPACT_ATOMS: atom_id res chain seq x y z
N MET A 1 40.08 -13.73 54.81
CA MET A 1 38.61 -13.86 54.85
C MET A 1 38.02 -12.52 54.43
N HIS A 2 37.58 -12.39 53.17
CA HIS A 2 36.88 -11.20 52.70
C HIS A 2 35.38 -11.36 52.97
N PRO A 3 34.69 -10.34 53.53
CA PRO A 3 33.24 -10.39 53.67
C PRO A 3 32.61 -10.27 52.29
N VAL A 4 31.79 -11.26 51.95
CA VAL A 4 30.92 -11.25 50.77
C VAL A 4 29.95 -10.09 50.94
N GLY A 5 30.14 -9.05 50.13
CA GLY A 5 29.23 -7.91 50.07
C GLY A 5 27.83 -8.40 49.71
N PHE A 6 26.89 -8.23 50.64
CA PHE A 6 25.46 -8.33 50.36
C PHE A 6 25.10 -7.28 49.32
N ILE A 7 24.97 -7.72 48.06
CA ILE A 7 24.29 -6.94 47.03
C ILE A 7 22.83 -6.84 47.48
N LYS A 8 22.44 -5.69 48.01
CA LYS A 8 21.03 -5.34 48.20
C LYS A 8 20.35 -5.40 46.83
N LEU A 9 19.58 -6.45 46.60
CA LEU A 9 18.57 -6.48 45.55
C LEU A 9 17.61 -5.32 45.80
N PRO A 10 17.31 -4.49 44.79
CA PRO A 10 16.35 -3.40 44.97
C PRO A 10 14.97 -3.99 45.25
N SER A 11 14.13 -3.20 45.91
CA SER A 11 12.78 -3.56 46.33
C SER A 11 11.98 -4.20 45.18
N SER A 12 11.66 -5.48 45.34
CA SER A 12 11.08 -6.39 44.35
C SER A 12 9.77 -5.92 43.68
N GLY A 13 9.08 -4.92 44.22
CA GLY A 13 7.83 -4.40 43.66
C GLY A 13 8.01 -3.36 42.54
N VAL A 14 9.04 -2.52 42.59
CA VAL A 14 9.18 -1.37 41.66
C VAL A 14 9.86 -1.80 40.35
N ASP A 15 10.90 -2.64 40.44
CA ASP A 15 11.63 -3.12 39.26
C ASP A 15 10.81 -4.09 38.40
N GLN A 16 10.00 -4.96 39.04
CA GLN A 16 9.09 -5.85 38.33
C GLN A 16 7.98 -5.08 37.61
N THR A 17 7.42 -4.05 38.25
CA THR A 17 6.38 -3.21 37.64
C THR A 17 6.92 -2.42 36.45
N LEU A 18 8.14 -1.88 36.54
CA LEU A 18 8.83 -1.22 35.42
C LEU A 18 9.08 -2.20 34.25
N TYR A 19 9.54 -3.41 34.56
CA TYR A 19 9.79 -4.44 33.55
C TYR A 19 8.50 -4.89 32.85
N ILE A 20 7.43 -5.14 33.60
CA ILE A 20 6.10 -5.46 33.05
C ILE A 20 5.58 -4.31 32.18
N SER A 21 5.70 -3.07 32.65
CA SER A 21 5.28 -1.88 31.89
C SER A 21 6.04 -1.73 30.57
N LEU A 22 7.35 -2.01 30.58
CA LEU A 22 8.18 -2.00 29.37
C LEU A 22 7.74 -3.09 28.39
N ILE A 23 7.46 -4.31 28.87
CA ILE A 23 6.96 -5.40 28.02
C ILE A 23 5.64 -5.02 27.39
N VAL A 24 4.69 -4.49 28.17
CA VAL A 24 3.38 -4.05 27.66
C VAL A 24 3.55 -2.95 26.61
N PHE A 25 4.45 -2.00 26.84
CA PHE A 25 4.75 -0.95 25.87
C PHE A 25 5.34 -1.50 24.56
N VAL A 26 6.32 -2.41 24.64
CA VAL A 26 6.91 -3.06 23.45
C VAL A 26 5.86 -3.87 22.69
N CYS A 27 5.02 -4.64 23.39
CA CYS A 27 3.90 -5.36 22.78
C CYS A 27 2.91 -4.42 22.10
N PHE A 28 2.59 -3.27 22.72
CA PHE A 28 1.71 -2.26 22.13
C PHE A 28 2.30 -1.66 20.86
N VAL A 29 3.59 -1.27 20.87
CA VAL A 29 4.28 -0.77 19.68
C VAL A 29 4.26 -1.81 18.56
N PHE A 30 4.54 -3.07 18.89
CA PHE A 30 4.50 -4.16 17.92
C PHE A 30 3.09 -4.36 17.34
N PHE A 31 2.05 -4.28 18.18
CA PHE A 31 0.66 -4.38 17.77
C PHE A 31 0.25 -3.24 16.83
N VAL A 32 0.65 -2.00 17.14
CA VAL A 32 0.42 -0.83 16.26
C VAL A 32 1.10 -1.03 14.91
N LEU A 33 2.35 -1.48 14.87
CA LEU A 33 3.05 -1.77 13.62
C LEU A 33 2.33 -2.84 12.81
N LEU A 34 1.85 -3.89 13.46
CA LEU A 34 1.13 -4.98 12.82
C LEU A 34 -0.22 -4.51 12.23
N LEU A 35 -0.96 -3.67 12.96
CA LEU A 35 -2.17 -3.03 12.45
C LEU A 35 -1.90 -2.13 11.24
N VAL A 36 -0.83 -1.33 11.26
CA VAL A 36 -0.41 -0.49 10.13
C VAL A 36 -0.10 -1.35 8.91
N LEU A 37 0.60 -2.48 9.08
CA LEU A 37 0.89 -3.42 7.99
C LEU A 37 -0.37 -4.05 7.40
N ILE A 38 -1.31 -4.51 8.25
CA ILE A 38 -2.60 -5.06 7.82
C ILE A 38 -3.39 -4.01 7.04
N TYR A 39 -3.47 -2.79 7.57
CA TYR A 39 -4.16 -1.68 6.92
C TYR A 39 -3.57 -1.36 5.55
N LYS A 40 -2.23 -1.25 5.46
CA LYS A 40 -1.53 -1.00 4.21
C LYS A 40 -1.79 -2.10 3.19
N ASN A 41 -1.75 -3.36 3.61
CA ASN A 41 -1.98 -4.50 2.73
C ASN A 41 -3.43 -4.55 2.22
N LYS A 42 -4.41 -4.30 3.09
CA LYS A 42 -5.84 -4.24 2.72
C LYS A 42 -6.13 -3.10 1.74
N THR A 43 -5.49 -1.94 1.96
CA THR A 43 -5.61 -0.78 1.07
C THR A 43 -5.02 -1.08 -0.31
N MET A 44 -3.81 -1.65 -0.35
CA MET A 44 -3.16 -2.10 -1.59
C MET A 44 -4.02 -3.08 -2.39
N HIS A 45 -4.62 -4.06 -1.71
CA HIS A 45 -5.48 -5.04 -2.37
C HIS A 45 -6.74 -4.41 -2.96
N SER A 46 -7.37 -3.48 -2.24
CA SER A 46 -8.52 -2.74 -2.75
C SER A 46 -8.15 -1.87 -3.95
N HIS A 47 -6.99 -1.20 -3.90
CA HIS A 47 -6.47 -0.39 -5.00
C HIS A 47 -6.18 -1.27 -6.23
N TYR A 48 -5.57 -2.44 -6.05
CA TYR A 48 -5.32 -3.37 -7.15
C TYR A 48 -6.61 -3.87 -7.79
N LYS A 49 -7.60 -4.30 -6.99
CA LYS A 49 -8.89 -4.75 -7.51
C LYS A 49 -9.60 -3.65 -8.31
N HIS A 50 -9.49 -2.41 -7.84
CA HIS A 50 -10.05 -1.25 -8.51
C HIS A 50 -9.32 -0.96 -9.84
N PHE A 51 -7.99 -0.96 -9.80
CA PHE A 51 -7.11 -0.80 -10.96
C PHE A 51 -7.36 -1.87 -12.03
N HIS A 52 -7.44 -3.13 -11.59
CA HIS A 52 -7.68 -4.28 -12.44
C HIS A 52 -9.00 -4.16 -13.18
N HIS A 53 -10.09 -3.84 -12.48
CA HIS A 53 -11.39 -3.68 -13.12
C HIS A 53 -11.39 -2.63 -14.23
N VAL A 54 -10.79 -1.45 -14.00
CA VAL A 54 -10.80 -0.34 -14.96
C VAL A 54 -10.02 -0.69 -16.22
N LEU A 55 -8.86 -1.33 -16.07
CA LEU A 55 -8.03 -1.71 -17.20
C LEU A 55 -8.53 -2.96 -17.94
N ALA A 56 -9.10 -3.94 -17.21
CA ALA A 56 -9.67 -5.14 -17.80
C ALA A 56 -10.90 -4.83 -18.69
N GLN A 57 -11.70 -3.80 -18.36
CA GLN A 57 -12.79 -3.33 -19.22
C GLN A 57 -12.31 -2.87 -20.62
N ARG A 58 -11.02 -2.55 -20.77
CA ARG A 58 -10.41 -2.15 -22.05
C ARG A 58 -9.67 -3.30 -22.75
N GLY A 59 -9.76 -4.52 -22.21
CA GLY A 59 -9.14 -5.71 -22.79
C GLY A 59 -7.63 -5.81 -22.57
N LEU A 60 -7.08 -5.08 -21.59
CA LEU A 60 -5.71 -5.34 -21.12
C LEU A 60 -5.65 -6.69 -20.41
N ASP A 61 -4.61 -7.45 -20.66
CA ASP A 61 -4.40 -8.75 -20.02
C ASP A 61 -3.95 -8.57 -18.56
N ASP A 62 -4.29 -9.56 -17.74
CA ASP A 62 -3.98 -9.55 -16.30
C ASP A 62 -2.48 -9.39 -16.00
N ARG A 63 -1.60 -9.91 -16.87
CA ARG A 63 -0.14 -9.80 -16.65
C ARG A 63 0.33 -8.36 -16.85
N THR A 64 -0.14 -7.70 -17.89
CA THR A 64 0.12 -6.28 -18.15
C THR A 64 -0.45 -5.40 -17.04
N ILE A 65 -1.70 -5.63 -16.63
CA ILE A 65 -2.33 -4.90 -15.53
C ILE A 65 -1.50 -5.05 -14.24
N LYS A 66 -1.07 -6.27 -13.90
CA LYS A 66 -0.26 -6.52 -12.70
C LYS A 66 1.10 -5.83 -12.77
N ARG A 67 1.74 -5.80 -13.93
CA ARG A 67 3.02 -5.10 -14.16
C ARG A 67 2.86 -3.58 -14.06
N LEU A 68 1.82 -3.01 -14.66
CA LEU A 68 1.49 -1.58 -14.55
C LEU A 68 1.17 -1.18 -13.10
N PHE A 69 0.41 -2.00 -12.38
CA PHE A 69 0.13 -1.76 -10.97
C PHE A 69 1.42 -1.82 -10.12
N LYS A 70 2.30 -2.78 -10.41
CA LYS A 70 3.60 -2.89 -9.73
C LYS A 70 4.46 -1.65 -9.97
N PHE A 71 4.50 -1.12 -11.20
CA PHE A 71 5.20 0.12 -11.53
C PHE A 71 4.64 1.30 -10.73
N ILE A 72 3.33 1.53 -10.80
CA ILE A 72 2.66 2.63 -10.09
C ILE A 72 2.93 2.56 -8.59
N ASN A 73 2.81 1.38 -8.01
CA ASN A 73 3.00 1.19 -6.59
C ASN A 73 4.47 1.34 -6.16
N LYS A 74 5.41 0.86 -6.96
CA LYS A 74 6.86 1.03 -6.72
C LYS A 74 7.26 2.50 -6.68
N HIS A 75 6.66 3.32 -7.54
CA HIS A 75 6.98 4.74 -7.66
C HIS A 75 6.00 5.67 -6.92
N ASN A 76 5.06 5.12 -6.14
CA ASN A 76 3.99 5.87 -5.47
C ASN A 76 3.19 6.79 -6.42
N TYR A 77 3.02 6.37 -7.67
CA TYR A 77 2.16 7.06 -8.62
C TYR A 77 0.70 6.71 -8.40
N THR A 78 -0.20 7.47 -9.02
CA THR A 78 -1.62 7.15 -9.10
C THR A 78 -1.95 6.61 -10.50
N LEU A 79 -3.04 5.85 -10.63
CA LEU A 79 -3.54 5.45 -11.95
C LEU A 79 -3.90 6.68 -12.77
N GLU A 80 -4.45 7.73 -12.15
CA GLU A 80 -4.68 9.03 -12.78
C GLU A 80 -3.42 9.60 -13.45
N LEU A 81 -2.29 9.58 -12.74
CA LEU A 81 -1.01 10.03 -13.27
C LEU A 81 -0.51 9.15 -14.41
N LEU A 82 -0.68 7.83 -14.32
CA LEU A 82 -0.34 6.92 -15.42
C LEU A 82 -1.19 7.19 -16.67
N LEU A 83 -2.49 7.43 -16.49
CA LEU A 83 -3.42 7.68 -17.59
C LEU A 83 -3.25 9.05 -18.23
N SER A 84 -2.86 10.05 -17.44
CA SER A 84 -2.66 11.42 -17.93
C SER A 84 -1.28 11.66 -18.57
N ASN A 85 -0.30 10.77 -18.34
CA ASN A 85 1.08 10.97 -18.77
C ASN A 85 1.60 9.79 -19.60
N GLU A 86 1.74 10.00 -20.92
CA GLU A 86 2.28 9.00 -21.85
C GLU A 86 3.72 8.58 -21.54
N GLN A 87 4.53 9.49 -21.01
CA GLN A 87 5.91 9.18 -20.67
C GLN A 87 5.98 8.18 -19.52
N LEU A 88 5.00 8.17 -18.61
CA LEU A 88 4.92 7.17 -17.56
C LEU A 88 4.49 5.81 -18.09
N VAL A 89 3.57 5.78 -19.05
CA VAL A 89 3.21 4.54 -19.75
C VAL A 89 4.43 3.98 -20.48
N HIS A 90 5.17 4.82 -21.20
CA HIS A 90 6.42 4.45 -21.88
C HIS A 90 7.44 3.86 -20.90
N LYS A 91 7.72 4.55 -19.78
CA LYS A 91 8.64 4.06 -18.74
C LYS A 91 8.18 2.73 -18.12
N ALA A 92 6.88 2.59 -17.86
CA ALA A 92 6.33 1.35 -17.33
C ALA A 92 6.47 0.20 -18.34
N CYS A 93 6.26 0.46 -19.63
CA CYS A 93 6.41 -0.54 -20.67
C CYS A 93 7.87 -0.96 -20.86
N GLN A 94 8.80 -0.01 -20.85
CA GLN A 94 10.24 -0.29 -20.90
C GLN A 94 10.72 -1.11 -19.70
N GLU A 95 10.34 -0.72 -18.48
CA GLU A 95 10.82 -1.40 -17.26
C GLU A 95 10.33 -2.85 -17.17
N TYR A 96 9.12 -3.12 -17.68
CA TYR A 96 8.48 -4.44 -17.55
C TYR A 96 8.39 -5.22 -18.87
N GLY A 97 9.02 -4.75 -19.94
CA GLY A 97 9.00 -5.37 -21.27
C GLY A 97 7.57 -5.61 -21.77
N LEU A 98 6.73 -4.58 -21.71
CA LEU A 98 5.36 -4.60 -22.24
C LEU A 98 5.34 -4.05 -23.67
N ASP A 99 4.39 -4.52 -24.47
CA ASP A 99 4.11 -3.93 -25.78
C ASP A 99 3.46 -2.56 -25.60
N GLU A 100 4.25 -1.52 -25.85
CA GLU A 100 3.84 -0.13 -25.66
C GLU A 100 2.71 0.27 -26.59
N ASP A 101 2.72 -0.20 -27.84
CA ASP A 101 1.71 0.17 -28.83
C ASP A 101 0.37 -0.49 -28.49
N GLU A 102 0.40 -1.73 -28.04
CA GLU A 102 -0.80 -2.43 -27.55
C GLU A 102 -1.38 -1.72 -26.32
N VAL A 103 -0.54 -1.38 -25.35
CA VAL A 103 -0.95 -0.69 -24.12
C VAL A 103 -1.50 0.70 -24.43
N LYS A 104 -0.82 1.49 -25.27
CA LYS A 104 -1.28 2.82 -25.70
C LYS A 104 -2.59 2.73 -26.45
N LYS A 105 -2.76 1.77 -27.36
CA LYS A 105 -4.00 1.58 -28.12
C LYS A 105 -5.18 1.27 -27.21
N LYS A 106 -5.00 0.37 -26.24
CA LYS A 106 -6.05 -0.01 -25.28
C LYS A 106 -6.38 1.10 -24.27
N LEU A 107 -5.38 1.89 -23.88
CA LEU A 107 -5.57 3.03 -22.97
C LEU A 107 -6.04 4.32 -23.69
N GLY A 108 -5.79 4.46 -24.99
CA GLY A 108 -5.75 5.73 -25.71
C GLY A 108 -7.00 6.16 -26.48
N TYR A 109 -8.03 5.32 -26.61
CA TYR A 109 -9.23 5.73 -27.36
C TYR A 109 -10.11 6.75 -26.62
N ASP A 110 -10.04 6.82 -25.28
CA ASP A 110 -10.77 7.83 -24.49
C ASP A 110 -10.20 7.96 -23.06
N ARG A 111 -9.00 8.53 -22.92
CA ARG A 111 -8.34 8.72 -21.61
C ARG A 111 -9.18 9.57 -20.65
N LYS A 112 -9.92 10.54 -21.18
CA LYS A 112 -10.71 11.47 -20.37
C LYS A 112 -11.89 10.75 -19.72
N ALA A 113 -12.62 9.95 -20.48
CA ALA A 113 -13.68 9.10 -19.92
C ALA A 113 -13.13 8.06 -18.93
N LEU A 114 -11.95 7.49 -19.19
CA LEU A 114 -11.32 6.53 -18.28
C LEU A 114 -10.94 7.17 -16.94
N LEU A 115 -10.41 8.39 -16.99
CA LEU A 115 -10.07 9.19 -15.82
C LEU A 115 -11.33 9.55 -15.03
N GLU A 116 -12.40 9.99 -15.71
CA GLU A 116 -13.68 10.31 -15.09
C GLU A 116 -14.32 9.07 -14.41
N GLU A 117 -14.30 7.90 -15.05
CA GLU A 117 -14.81 6.66 -14.47
C GLU A 117 -14.02 6.24 -13.22
N TYR A 118 -12.70 6.36 -13.29
CA TYR A 118 -11.81 6.11 -12.15
C TYR A 118 -12.10 7.08 -11.00
N MET A 119 -12.19 8.39 -11.27
CA MET A 119 -12.45 9.42 -10.26
C MET A 119 -13.82 9.26 -9.62
N LYS A 120 -14.86 8.97 -10.42
CA LYS A 120 -16.22 8.74 -9.93
C LYS A 120 -16.27 7.54 -8.98
N ARG A 121 -15.56 6.45 -9.28
CA ARG A 121 -15.49 5.28 -8.39
C ARG A 121 -14.65 5.53 -7.14
N MET A 122 -13.51 6.23 -7.26
CA MET A 122 -12.72 6.66 -6.11
C MET A 122 -13.56 7.52 -5.15
N GLU A 123 -14.36 8.43 -5.68
CA GLU A 123 -15.24 9.26 -4.89
C GLU A 123 -16.39 8.48 -4.25
N GLN A 124 -16.97 7.49 -4.95
CA GLN A 124 -17.93 6.56 -4.36
C GLN A 124 -17.34 5.75 -3.21
N MET A 125 -16.11 5.27 -3.34
CA MET A 125 -15.40 4.58 -2.25
C MET A 125 -15.16 5.51 -1.07
N ARG A 126 -14.70 6.76 -1.33
CA ARG A 126 -14.52 7.78 -0.29
C ARG A 126 -15.84 8.10 0.42
N LYS A 127 -16.95 8.25 -0.30
CA LYS A 127 -18.29 8.48 0.27
C LYS A 127 -18.77 7.31 1.11
N ARG A 128 -18.52 6.06 0.69
CA ARG A 128 -18.84 4.86 1.51
C ARG A 128 -17.98 4.77 2.76
N TRP A 129 -16.71 5.19 2.68
CA TRP A 129 -15.81 5.23 3.82
C TRP A 129 -16.28 6.27 4.84
N ASN A 130 -16.54 7.51 4.41
CA ASN A 130 -16.94 8.61 5.32
C ASN A 130 -18.34 8.43 5.95
N ARG A 131 -19.14 7.47 5.47
CA ARG A 131 -20.45 7.12 6.06
C ARG A 131 -20.36 6.08 7.18
N ARG A 132 -19.17 5.53 7.44
CA ARG A 132 -18.87 4.67 8.59
C ARG A 132 -18.01 5.43 9.58
#